data_AF-A0A2V3TSB9-F1
#
_entry.id   AF-A0A2V3TSB9-F1
#
_cell.length_a   1.000
_cell.length_b   1.000
_cell.length_c   1.000
_cell.angle_alpha   90.00
_cell.angle_beta   90.00
_cell.angle_gamma   90.00
#
_symmetry.space_group_name_H-M   'P 1'
#
loop_
_entity.id
_entity.type
_entity.pdbx_description
1 polymer ?
#
loop_
_entity_poly.entity_id
_entity_poly.type
_entity_poly.pdbx_seq_one_letter_code
_entity_poly.pdbx_strand_id
1 'polypeptide(L)'
;MISDNPTAKTYDGLNRAYAFFNDRLFAGELPACLVTLQRAKKAYGYFAGGRFGSKDGKTVTDEIALNPSHFRDRTTEQSLSTLVHEMVHLWQHHFGKPSRAAYHNKEWAAKMHTVGLIPSDTGQPGGKETGQQMTHYIAPGGPFQTAFAELDADGFDALYVELWGDAEARRKRKAKSASKTRYTCPSCELHAWAKPGARLICGECEILMEAPEPEGEGEDQEEAEVA
;
A
#
# COMPACT_ATOMS: atom_id res chain seq x y z
N MET A 1 -28.48 8.60 -25.64
CA MET A 1 -27.74 8.56 -24.37
C MET A 1 -26.55 7.67 -24.60
N ILE A 2 -25.33 8.22 -24.57
CA ILE A 2 -24.13 7.38 -24.60
C ILE A 2 -24.16 6.62 -23.27
N SER A 3 -24.24 5.29 -23.34
CA SER A 3 -24.09 4.43 -22.17
C SER A 3 -22.74 4.74 -21.53
N ASP A 4 -22.71 5.06 -20.24
CA ASP A 4 -21.47 5.07 -19.48
C ASP A 4 -20.74 3.74 -19.71
N ASN A 5 -19.49 3.80 -20.18
CA ASN A 5 -18.64 2.63 -20.38
C ASN A 5 -17.67 2.57 -19.20
N PRO A 6 -17.91 1.70 -18.19
CA PRO A 6 -17.09 1.66 -16.98
C PRO A 6 -15.62 1.39 -17.26
N THR A 7 -15.32 0.56 -18.26
CA THR A 7 -13.94 0.26 -18.68
C THR A 7 -13.26 1.52 -19.20
N ALA A 8 -13.88 2.23 -20.15
CA ALA A 8 -13.33 3.48 -20.68
C ALA A 8 -13.15 4.52 -19.56
N LYS A 9 -14.19 4.76 -18.75
CA LYS A 9 -14.13 5.69 -17.61
C LYS A 9 -12.96 5.37 -16.66
N THR A 10 -12.79 4.09 -16.32
CA THR A 10 -11.72 3.64 -15.42
C THR A 10 -10.34 3.92 -16.00
N TYR A 11 -10.08 3.46 -17.22
CA TYR A 11 -8.75 3.55 -17.81
C TYR A 11 -8.41 4.97 -18.29
N ASP A 12 -9.39 5.75 -18.76
CA ASP A 12 -9.21 7.16 -19.07
C ASP A 12 -8.87 7.95 -17.81
N GLY A 13 -9.57 7.67 -16.70
CA GLY A 13 -9.28 8.29 -15.41
C GLY A 13 -7.91 7.90 -14.87
N LEU A 14 -7.55 6.61 -14.87
CA LEU A 14 -6.22 6.16 -14.45
C LEU A 14 -5.10 6.79 -15.29
N ASN A 15 -5.30 6.90 -16.61
CA ASN A 15 -4.36 7.55 -17.50
C ASN A 15 -4.26 9.06 -17.21
N ARG A 16 -5.39 9.74 -16.96
CA ARG A 16 -5.44 11.15 -16.53
C ARG A 16 -4.69 11.35 -15.22
N ALA A 17 -4.96 10.54 -14.19
CA ALA A 17 -4.27 10.63 -12.90
C ALA A 17 -2.76 10.42 -13.04
N TYR A 18 -2.34 9.42 -13.82
CA TYR A 18 -0.92 9.18 -14.10
C TYR A 18 -0.27 10.41 -14.76
N ALA A 19 -0.85 10.93 -15.84
CA ALA A 19 -0.33 12.08 -16.55
C ALA A 19 -0.28 13.33 -15.66
N PHE A 20 -1.34 13.55 -14.85
CA PHE A 20 -1.44 14.66 -13.93
C PHE A 20 -0.34 14.63 -12.86
N PHE A 21 -0.15 13.50 -12.18
CA PHE A 21 0.90 13.38 -11.17
C PHE A 21 2.29 13.39 -11.78
N ASN A 22 2.47 12.87 -13.01
CA ASN A 22 3.75 12.93 -13.70
C ASN A 22 4.15 14.40 -13.95
N ASP A 23 3.24 15.21 -14.47
CA ASP A 23 3.44 16.64 -14.66
C ASP A 23 3.77 17.36 -13.34
N ARG A 24 2.93 17.18 -12.32
CA ARG A 24 3.03 17.93 -11.05
C ARG A 24 4.16 17.50 -10.13
N LEU A 25 4.47 16.21 -10.06
CA LEU A 25 5.37 15.64 -9.06
C LEU A 25 6.69 15.14 -9.65
N PHE A 26 6.74 14.93 -10.97
CA PHE A 26 7.91 14.39 -11.67
C PHE A 26 8.33 15.26 -12.87
N ALA A 27 7.82 16.49 -12.99
CA ALA A 27 8.15 17.42 -14.08
C ALA A 27 7.91 16.84 -15.50
N GLY A 28 6.98 15.88 -15.62
CA GLY A 28 6.67 15.20 -16.88
C GLY A 28 7.75 14.22 -17.36
N GLU A 29 8.74 13.86 -16.53
CA GLU A 29 9.91 13.08 -16.95
C GLU A 29 9.63 11.57 -17.09
N LEU A 30 8.58 11.05 -16.45
CA LEU A 30 8.34 9.61 -16.44
C LEU A 30 7.85 9.10 -17.81
N PRO A 31 8.41 7.98 -18.32
CA PRO A 31 7.94 7.38 -19.56
C PRO A 31 6.51 6.84 -19.40
N ALA A 32 5.78 6.72 -20.49
CA ALA A 32 4.46 6.07 -20.44
C ALA A 32 4.60 4.57 -20.11
N CYS A 33 3.68 4.06 -19.27
CA CYS A 33 3.60 2.66 -18.89
C CYS A 33 2.15 2.16 -18.93
N LEU A 34 1.95 0.84 -18.83
CA LEU A 34 0.61 0.28 -18.66
C LEU A 34 0.16 0.43 -17.20
N VAL A 35 -0.93 1.17 -16.97
CA VAL A 35 -1.62 1.18 -15.67
C VAL A 35 -2.68 0.08 -15.67
N THR A 36 -2.57 -0.89 -14.77
CA THR A 36 -3.45 -2.07 -14.72
C THR A 36 -4.17 -2.20 -13.37
N LEU A 37 -5.29 -2.94 -13.36
CA LEU A 37 -5.96 -3.36 -12.13
C LEU A 37 -5.69 -4.84 -11.88
N GLN A 38 -4.93 -5.16 -10.84
CA GLN A 38 -4.50 -6.53 -10.52
C GLN A 38 -4.73 -6.86 -9.05
N ARG A 39 -5.32 -8.03 -8.78
CA ARG A 39 -5.45 -8.52 -7.41
C ARG A 39 -4.13 -9.13 -6.97
N ALA A 40 -3.48 -8.51 -5.98
CA ALA A 40 -2.28 -9.02 -5.36
C ALA A 40 -2.52 -9.30 -3.86
N LYS A 41 -1.98 -10.39 -3.34
CA LYS A 41 -2.05 -10.66 -1.90
C LYS A 41 -1.10 -9.71 -1.16
N LYS A 42 -1.62 -8.99 -0.17
CA LYS A 42 -0.87 -8.12 0.76
C LYS A 42 -0.19 -6.88 0.12
N ALA A 43 -0.65 -6.42 -1.04
CA ALA A 43 -0.13 -5.22 -1.68
C ALA A 43 -1.27 -4.35 -2.20
N TYR A 44 -1.13 -3.03 -2.05
CA TYR A 44 -2.07 -2.04 -2.61
C TYR A 44 -1.81 -1.78 -4.10
N GLY A 45 -0.58 -1.99 -4.54
CA GLY A 45 -0.13 -1.87 -5.92
C GLY A 45 1.27 -2.48 -6.07
N TYR A 46 1.80 -2.48 -7.29
CA TYR A 46 3.20 -2.80 -7.55
C TYR A 46 3.67 -2.24 -8.90
N PHE A 47 4.97 -2.00 -9.02
CA PHE A 47 5.66 -1.70 -10.26
C PHE A 47 6.39 -2.94 -10.82
N ALA A 48 6.39 -3.10 -12.15
CA ALA A 48 7.20 -4.09 -12.86
C ALA A 48 7.83 -3.51 -14.14
N GLY A 49 9.16 -3.36 -14.14
CA GLY A 49 9.92 -2.83 -15.27
C GLY A 49 10.03 -3.82 -16.43
N GLY A 50 9.86 -3.33 -17.67
CA GLY A 50 9.96 -4.10 -18.91
C GLY A 50 9.04 -5.31 -18.99
N ARG A 51 7.90 -5.28 -18.29
CA ARG A 51 7.03 -6.45 -18.10
C ARG A 51 6.27 -6.85 -19.36
N PHE A 52 5.89 -5.87 -20.18
CA PHE A 52 5.05 -6.06 -21.35
C PHE A 52 5.77 -5.70 -22.64
N GLY A 53 5.36 -6.32 -23.74
CA GLY A 53 5.80 -5.94 -25.07
C GLY A 53 4.70 -6.02 -26.11
N SER A 54 4.85 -5.25 -27.19
CA SER A 54 3.96 -5.34 -28.35
C SER A 54 4.10 -6.71 -29.01
N LYS A 55 3.05 -7.19 -29.68
CA LYS A 55 3.06 -8.52 -30.34
C LYS A 55 4.15 -8.66 -31.40
N ASP A 56 4.55 -7.56 -32.02
CA ASP A 56 5.63 -7.52 -33.00
C ASP A 56 7.03 -7.36 -32.36
N GLY A 57 7.11 -7.32 -31.02
CA GLY A 57 8.35 -7.25 -30.25
C GLY A 57 9.07 -5.90 -30.31
N LYS A 58 8.51 -4.88 -30.96
CA LYS A 58 9.19 -3.59 -31.17
C LYS A 58 9.12 -2.65 -29.96
N THR A 59 8.11 -2.83 -29.12
CA THR A 59 7.92 -2.02 -27.93
C THR A 59 8.03 -2.90 -26.71
N VAL A 60 8.77 -2.45 -25.71
CA VAL A 60 8.75 -2.96 -24.33
C VAL A 60 8.30 -1.81 -23.44
N THR A 61 7.40 -2.09 -22.50
CA THR A 61 6.85 -1.09 -21.58
C THR A 61 6.69 -1.68 -20.18
N ASP A 62 6.72 -0.79 -19.20
CA ASP A 62 6.58 -1.12 -17.80
C ASP A 62 5.11 -1.29 -17.40
N GLU A 63 4.89 -1.79 -16.19
CA GLU A 63 3.58 -1.89 -15.55
C GLU A 63 3.58 -1.14 -14.21
N ILE A 64 2.53 -0.35 -14.00
CA ILE A 64 2.07 0.03 -12.66
C ILE A 64 0.71 -0.62 -12.44
N ALA A 65 0.63 -1.54 -11.49
CA ALA A 65 -0.59 -2.22 -11.12
C ALA A 65 -1.17 -1.65 -9.83
N LEU A 66 -2.48 -1.37 -9.81
CA LEU A 66 -3.23 -1.03 -8.60
C LEU A 66 -4.16 -2.18 -8.23
N ASN A 67 -4.36 -2.39 -6.93
CA ASN A 67 -5.20 -3.47 -6.44
C ASN A 67 -6.62 -3.01 -6.07
N PRO A 68 -7.63 -3.31 -6.90
CA PRO A 68 -9.00 -2.82 -6.68
C PRO A 68 -9.67 -3.42 -5.44
N SER A 69 -9.13 -4.52 -4.89
CA SER A 69 -9.65 -5.18 -3.67
C SER A 69 -9.53 -4.31 -2.39
N HIS A 70 -8.89 -3.14 -2.50
CA HIS A 70 -8.69 -2.18 -1.42
C HIS A 70 -9.39 -0.84 -1.65
N PHE A 71 -9.91 -0.55 -2.85
CA PHE A 71 -10.52 0.74 -3.18
C PHE A 71 -11.79 1.03 -2.37
N ARG A 72 -12.50 -0.01 -1.91
CA ARG A 72 -13.66 0.14 -1.01
C ARG A 72 -13.26 0.63 0.38
N ASP A 73 -12.12 0.15 0.88
CA ASP A 73 -11.69 0.34 2.27
C ASP A 73 -10.71 1.53 2.41
N ARG A 74 -10.41 2.23 1.30
CA ARG A 74 -9.47 3.36 1.22
C ARG A 74 -10.14 4.55 0.54
N THR A 75 -9.74 5.75 0.91
CA THR A 75 -10.14 6.95 0.18
C THR A 75 -9.50 6.98 -1.22
N THR A 76 -10.05 7.81 -2.12
CA THR A 76 -9.43 8.06 -3.43
C THR A 76 -8.02 8.61 -3.29
N GLU A 77 -7.79 9.55 -2.37
CA GLU A 77 -6.48 10.11 -2.03
C GLU A 77 -5.48 9.01 -1.64
N GLN A 78 -5.88 8.14 -0.71
CA GLN A 78 -5.06 7.02 -0.28
C GLN A 78 -4.77 6.08 -1.45
N SER A 79 -5.76 5.75 -2.27
CA SER A 79 -5.58 4.88 -3.45
C SER A 79 -4.63 5.48 -4.49
N LEU A 80 -4.75 6.78 -4.77
CA LEU A 80 -3.87 7.48 -5.70
C LEU A 80 -2.47 7.75 -5.12
N SER A 81 -2.31 7.82 -3.80
CA SER A 81 -0.98 7.85 -3.18
C SER A 81 -0.19 6.56 -3.45
N THR A 82 -0.88 5.42 -3.61
CA THR A 82 -0.25 4.18 -4.07
C THR A 82 0.19 4.28 -5.52
N LEU A 83 -0.60 4.89 -6.41
CA LEU A 83 -0.17 5.17 -7.78
C LEU A 83 1.15 5.96 -7.79
N VAL A 84 1.23 7.03 -7.00
CA VAL A 84 2.43 7.87 -6.93
C VAL A 84 3.62 7.13 -6.29
N HIS A 85 3.40 6.27 -5.29
CA HIS A 85 4.44 5.37 -4.76
C HIS A 85 5.03 4.50 -5.88
N GLU A 86 4.18 3.84 -6.68
CA GLU A 86 4.65 3.02 -7.80
C GLU A 86 5.30 3.86 -8.91
N MET A 87 4.89 5.12 -9.09
CA MET A 87 5.59 6.07 -9.99
C MET A 87 7.00 6.41 -9.50
N VAL A 88 7.26 6.42 -8.18
CA VAL A 88 8.62 6.56 -7.65
C VAL A 88 9.46 5.32 -7.94
N HIS A 89 8.88 4.12 -7.94
CA HIS A 89 9.57 2.92 -8.43
C HIS A 89 9.90 3.00 -9.93
N LEU A 90 8.95 3.45 -10.75
CA LEU A 90 9.17 3.70 -12.18
C LEU A 90 10.29 4.73 -12.38
N TRP A 91 10.26 5.85 -11.66
CA TRP A 91 11.31 6.86 -11.69
C TRP A 91 12.68 6.24 -11.39
N GLN A 92 12.79 5.49 -10.28
CA GLN A 92 14.07 4.90 -9.90
C GLN A 92 14.55 3.87 -10.93
N HIS A 93 13.63 3.12 -11.56
CA HIS A 93 13.98 2.16 -12.60
C HIS A 93 14.67 2.81 -13.80
N HIS A 94 14.20 4.00 -14.23
CA HIS A 94 14.71 4.67 -15.42
C HIS A 94 15.83 5.69 -15.14
N PHE A 95 15.80 6.34 -13.98
CA PHE A 95 16.67 7.49 -13.67
C PHE A 95 17.54 7.30 -12.43
N GLY A 96 17.31 6.24 -11.67
CA GLY A 96 18.01 5.95 -10.42
C GLY A 96 18.79 4.64 -10.45
N LYS A 97 19.10 4.15 -9.25
CA LYS A 97 19.86 2.92 -9.01
C LYS A 97 19.09 2.04 -8.03
N PRO A 98 18.13 1.23 -8.52
CA PRO A 98 17.44 0.27 -7.67
C PRO A 98 18.45 -0.73 -7.11
N SER A 99 18.19 -1.21 -5.90
CA SER A 99 19.00 -2.25 -5.28
C SER A 99 18.46 -3.65 -5.64
N ARG A 100 18.61 -4.64 -4.75
CA ARG A 100 17.98 -5.96 -4.94
C ARG A 100 16.46 -5.84 -5.04
N ALA A 101 15.84 -6.84 -5.66
CA ALA A 101 14.39 -6.88 -5.91
C ALA A 101 13.56 -6.52 -4.65
N ALA A 102 12.55 -5.67 -4.84
CA ALA A 102 11.62 -5.16 -3.81
C ALA A 102 12.26 -4.41 -2.63
N TYR A 103 13.55 -4.07 -2.67
CA TYR A 103 14.19 -3.31 -1.61
C TYR A 103 14.11 -1.80 -1.86
N HIS A 104 13.54 -1.08 -0.91
CA HIS A 104 13.40 0.37 -0.89
C HIS A 104 14.65 0.98 -0.26
N ASN A 105 15.53 1.53 -1.10
CA ASN A 105 16.79 2.12 -0.64
C ASN A 105 16.66 3.62 -0.34
N LYS A 106 17.76 4.26 0.08
CA LYS A 106 17.78 5.68 0.46
C LYS A 106 17.46 6.63 -0.70
N GLU A 107 17.81 6.28 -1.94
CA GLU A 107 17.50 7.11 -3.11
C GLU A 107 16.00 7.10 -3.41
N TRP A 108 15.37 5.93 -3.35
CA TRP A 108 13.92 5.80 -3.44
C TRP A 108 13.23 6.59 -2.33
N ALA A 109 13.69 6.44 -1.08
CA ALA A 109 13.13 7.15 0.06
C ALA A 109 13.24 8.67 -0.10
N ALA A 110 14.39 9.17 -0.57
CA ALA A 110 14.57 10.59 -0.86
C ALA A 110 13.59 11.09 -1.93
N LYS A 111 13.37 10.34 -3.02
CA LYS A 111 12.38 10.72 -4.04
C LYS A 111 10.95 10.71 -3.49
N MET A 112 10.58 9.74 -2.64
CA MET A 112 9.28 9.73 -1.96
C MET A 112 9.04 11.04 -1.18
N HIS A 113 10.02 11.49 -0.39
CA HIS A 113 9.93 12.77 0.31
C HIS A 113 9.68 13.94 -0.64
N THR A 114 10.36 14.00 -1.80
CA THR A 114 10.16 15.10 -2.77
C THR A 114 8.76 15.16 -3.35
N VAL A 115 8.07 14.01 -3.46
CA VAL A 115 6.70 13.95 -3.96
C VAL A 115 5.66 14.10 -2.85
N GLY A 116 6.06 14.30 -1.58
CA GLY A 116 5.15 14.46 -0.45
C GLY A 116 4.59 13.17 0.14
N LEU A 117 5.24 12.03 -0.14
CA LEU A 117 4.94 10.75 0.49
C LEU A 117 6.09 10.39 1.44
N ILE A 118 5.81 10.10 2.70
CA ILE A 118 6.86 9.81 3.68
C ILE A 118 6.99 8.30 3.86
N PRO A 119 8.12 7.68 3.48
CA PRO A 119 8.34 6.25 3.69
C PRO A 119 8.23 5.86 5.15
N SER A 120 7.61 4.72 5.42
CA SER A 120 7.55 4.14 6.76
C SER A 120 7.23 2.65 6.68
N ASP A 121 7.99 1.82 7.39
CA ASP A 121 7.72 0.38 7.51
C ASP A 121 6.48 0.07 8.36
N THR A 122 6.04 1.01 9.18
CA THR A 122 4.79 0.95 9.97
C THR A 122 3.64 1.70 9.30
N GLY A 123 3.91 2.50 8.28
CA GLY A 123 2.95 3.44 7.69
C GLY A 123 2.61 4.63 8.59
N GLN A 124 3.39 4.85 9.65
CA GLN A 124 3.21 5.95 10.61
C GLN A 124 4.53 6.70 10.84
N PRO A 125 4.49 7.94 11.38
CA PRO A 125 5.69 8.66 11.79
C PRO A 125 6.59 7.84 12.72
N GLY A 126 7.91 7.95 12.55
CA GLY A 126 8.91 7.23 13.35
C GLY A 126 9.25 5.81 12.88
N GLY A 127 8.56 5.29 11.85
CA GLY A 127 8.96 4.06 11.18
C GLY A 127 10.28 4.17 10.42
N LYS A 128 10.87 3.04 10.05
CA LYS A 128 12.06 3.02 9.18
C LYS A 128 11.67 3.41 7.76
N GLU A 129 12.55 4.15 7.10
CA GLU A 129 12.29 4.66 5.75
C GLU A 129 12.87 3.79 4.61
N THR A 130 13.61 2.72 4.96
CA THR A 130 14.23 1.81 3.97
C THR A 130 14.06 0.36 4.40
N GLY A 131 13.90 -0.56 3.44
CA GLY A 131 13.60 -1.95 3.76
C GLY A 131 13.00 -2.77 2.62
N GLN A 132 12.84 -4.07 2.89
CA GLN A 132 12.27 -5.03 1.92
C GLN A 132 10.75 -4.90 1.79
N GLN A 133 10.10 -4.44 2.86
CA GLN A 133 8.67 -4.13 2.91
C GLN A 133 8.60 -2.70 3.40
N MET A 134 7.95 -1.85 2.62
CA MET A 134 7.85 -0.43 2.89
C MET A 134 6.47 0.03 2.45
N THR A 135 5.92 0.98 3.18
CA THR A 135 4.76 1.75 2.75
C THR A 135 5.04 3.22 3.04
N HIS A 136 4.00 4.04 3.12
CA HIS A 136 4.12 5.47 3.35
C HIS A 136 2.89 6.01 4.08
N TYR A 137 3.06 7.20 4.63
CA TYR A 137 1.95 8.10 4.96
C TYR A 137 2.05 9.37 4.10
N ILE A 138 0.93 10.06 3.94
CA ILE A 138 0.86 11.31 3.18
C ILE A 138 1.36 12.45 4.06
N ALA A 139 2.31 13.24 3.59
CA ALA A 139 2.78 14.42 4.30
C ALA A 139 1.66 15.49 4.31
N PRO A 140 1.20 15.97 5.49
CA PRO A 140 0.22 17.05 5.56
C PRO A 140 0.72 18.31 4.84
N GLY A 141 -0.09 18.88 3.95
CA GLY A 141 0.26 20.03 3.12
C GLY A 141 1.39 19.76 2.11
N GLY A 142 1.79 18.50 1.92
CA GLY A 142 2.88 18.12 1.02
C GLY A 142 2.50 18.16 -0.46
N PRO A 143 3.49 18.05 -1.37
CA PRO A 143 3.26 18.11 -2.82
C PRO A 143 2.18 17.15 -3.34
N PHE A 144 2.18 15.89 -2.90
CA PHE A 144 1.16 14.93 -3.29
C PHE A 144 -0.25 15.38 -2.88
N GLN A 145 -0.44 15.80 -1.64
CA GLN A 145 -1.76 16.20 -1.14
C GLN A 145 -2.29 17.42 -1.90
N THR A 146 -1.43 18.40 -2.18
CA THR A 146 -1.79 19.58 -2.99
C THR A 146 -2.18 19.17 -4.42
N ALA A 147 -1.36 18.33 -5.08
CA ALA A 147 -1.67 17.84 -6.42
C ALA A 147 -2.96 17.00 -6.44
N PHE A 148 -3.20 16.17 -5.41
CA PHE A 148 -4.43 15.41 -5.29
C PHE A 148 -5.65 16.33 -5.16
N ALA A 149 -5.58 17.35 -4.30
CA ALA A 149 -6.67 18.31 -4.13
C ALA A 149 -7.02 19.03 -5.45
N GLU A 150 -6.02 19.39 -6.25
CA GLU A 150 -6.23 19.93 -7.60
C GLU A 150 -6.95 18.92 -8.49
N LEU A 151 -6.48 17.66 -8.56
CA LEU A 151 -7.07 16.61 -9.39
C LEU A 151 -8.51 16.26 -8.96
N ASP A 152 -8.78 16.28 -7.66
CA ASP A 152 -10.10 15.98 -7.08
C ASP A 152 -11.12 17.09 -7.37
N ALA A 153 -10.72 18.36 -7.24
CA ALA A 153 -11.53 19.52 -7.65
C ALA A 153 -11.91 19.47 -9.14
N ASP A 154 -11.05 18.83 -9.93
CA ASP A 154 -11.18 18.58 -11.36
C ASP A 154 -12.09 17.37 -11.70
N GLY A 155 -12.76 16.79 -10.69
CA GLY A 155 -13.81 15.78 -10.82
C GLY A 155 -13.33 14.35 -11.05
N PHE A 156 -12.23 13.94 -10.40
CA PHE A 156 -11.74 12.57 -10.54
C PHE A 156 -12.68 11.54 -9.87
N ASP A 157 -13.29 10.65 -10.67
CA ASP A 157 -14.21 9.61 -10.20
C ASP A 157 -14.09 8.32 -11.05
N ALA A 158 -12.88 7.75 -11.10
CA ALA A 158 -12.58 6.59 -11.96
C ALA A 158 -12.35 5.28 -11.20
N LEU A 159 -12.31 5.30 -9.86
CA LEU A 159 -12.05 4.10 -9.05
C LEU A 159 -13.34 3.38 -8.71
N TYR A 160 -13.76 2.45 -9.56
CA TYR A 160 -14.85 1.53 -9.22
C TYR A 160 -14.44 0.59 -8.08
N VAL A 161 -15.38 0.36 -7.15
CA VAL A 161 -15.18 -0.51 -5.99
C VAL A 161 -15.74 -1.91 -6.23
N GLU A 162 -15.06 -2.92 -5.70
CA GLU A 162 -15.60 -4.29 -5.72
C GLU A 162 -16.85 -4.39 -4.83
N LEU A 163 -17.97 -4.83 -5.40
CA LEU A 163 -19.23 -5.05 -4.67
C LEU A 163 -19.22 -6.36 -3.88
N TRP A 164 -18.55 -7.38 -4.41
CA TRP A 164 -18.41 -8.67 -3.76
C TRP A 164 -17.07 -8.73 -3.05
N GLY A 165 -17.02 -8.05 -1.90
CA GLY A 165 -15.89 -8.14 -1.01
C GLY A 165 -15.88 -9.48 -0.30
N ASP A 166 -14.69 -10.05 -0.12
CA ASP A 166 -14.43 -11.20 0.75
C ASP A 166 -14.52 -10.78 2.23
N ALA A 167 -15.30 -9.74 2.55
CA ALA A 167 -15.36 -9.06 3.85
C ALA A 167 -15.72 -10.03 4.98
N GLU A 168 -16.67 -10.93 4.72
CA GLU A 168 -17.01 -11.99 5.67
C GLU A 168 -15.86 -13.00 5.84
N ALA A 169 -15.19 -13.38 4.75
CA ALA A 169 -14.03 -14.27 4.81
C ALA A 169 -12.79 -13.61 5.46
N ARG A 170 -12.61 -12.30 5.30
CA ARG A 170 -11.60 -11.49 5.98
C ARG A 170 -11.93 -11.38 7.47
N ARG A 171 -13.19 -11.10 7.84
CA ARG A 171 -13.67 -11.10 9.23
C ARG A 171 -13.46 -12.46 9.89
N LYS A 172 -13.81 -13.56 9.21
CA LYS A 172 -13.57 -14.93 9.68
C LYS A 172 -12.08 -15.24 9.85
N ARG A 173 -11.22 -14.79 8.92
CA ARG A 173 -9.75 -14.93 9.06
C ARG A 173 -9.20 -14.12 10.22
N LYS A 174 -9.64 -12.88 10.41
CA LYS A 174 -9.24 -12.02 11.55
C LYS A 174 -9.69 -12.65 12.87
N ALA A 175 -10.94 -13.10 12.98
CA ALA A 175 -11.45 -13.81 14.15
C ALA A 175 -10.67 -15.11 14.44
N LYS A 176 -10.36 -15.91 13.41
CA LYS A 176 -9.56 -17.13 13.55
C LYS A 176 -8.12 -16.83 13.99
N SER A 177 -7.52 -15.75 13.49
CA SER A 177 -6.18 -15.31 13.93
C SER A 177 -6.22 -14.82 15.38
N ALA A 178 -7.20 -14.00 15.74
CA ALA A 178 -7.39 -13.50 17.11
C ALA A 178 -7.70 -14.62 18.12
N SER A 179 -8.24 -15.75 17.66
CA SER A 179 -8.45 -16.92 18.52
C SER A 179 -7.17 -17.69 18.90
N LYS A 180 -5.99 -17.27 18.42
CA LYS A 180 -4.70 -17.93 18.69
C LYS A 180 -3.64 -16.93 19.16
N THR A 181 -3.17 -17.11 20.39
CA THR A 181 -2.02 -16.42 20.98
C THR A 181 -0.80 -17.33 20.94
N ARG A 182 0.35 -16.78 20.56
CA ARG A 182 1.65 -17.48 20.66
C ARG A 182 2.16 -17.35 22.09
N TYR A 183 2.48 -18.46 22.73
CA TYR A 183 3.17 -18.53 24.02
C TYR A 183 4.60 -19.00 23.79
N THR A 184 5.55 -18.43 24.51
CA THR A 184 6.97 -18.76 24.41
C THR A 184 7.50 -19.20 25.76
N CYS A 185 8.21 -20.33 25.79
CA CYS A 185 8.93 -20.75 26.99
C CYS A 185 10.15 -19.83 27.18
N PRO A 186 10.31 -19.16 28.34
CA PRO A 186 11.42 -18.23 28.55
C PRO A 186 12.79 -18.92 28.71
N SER A 187 12.82 -20.25 28.94
CA SER A 187 14.08 -20.99 29.12
C SER A 187 14.61 -21.66 27.85
N CYS A 188 13.73 -22.21 27.01
CA CYS A 188 14.13 -22.99 25.83
C CYS A 188 13.61 -22.42 24.51
N GLU A 189 12.92 -21.27 24.56
CA GLU A 189 12.34 -20.59 23.41
C GLU A 189 11.30 -21.42 22.62
N LEU A 190 10.84 -22.54 23.16
CA LEU A 190 9.77 -23.33 22.55
C LEU A 190 8.49 -22.49 22.40
N HIS A 191 7.86 -22.57 21.23
CA HIS A 191 6.61 -21.86 20.94
C HIS A 191 5.41 -22.80 20.93
N ALA A 192 4.31 -22.36 21.54
CA ALA A 192 3.02 -23.02 21.50
C ALA A 192 1.91 -22.03 21.12
N TRP A 193 0.85 -22.49 20.43
CA TRP A 193 -0.30 -21.66 20.09
C TRP A 193 -1.55 -22.18 20.78
N ALA A 194 -2.19 -21.32 21.56
CA ALA A 194 -3.44 -21.64 22.26
C ALA A 194 -4.38 -20.43 22.27
N LYS A 195 -5.59 -20.60 22.82
CA LYS A 195 -6.52 -19.48 23.01
C LYS A 195 -5.88 -18.38 23.89
N PRO A 196 -6.28 -17.10 23.72
CA PRO A 196 -5.89 -16.05 24.66
C PRO A 196 -6.21 -16.45 26.12
N GLY A 197 -5.28 -16.16 27.04
CA GLY A 197 -5.41 -16.49 28.46
C GLY A 197 -5.23 -17.97 28.84
N ALA A 198 -4.81 -18.84 27.91
CA ALA A 198 -4.42 -20.20 28.23
C ALA A 198 -3.18 -20.23 29.12
N ARG A 199 -3.17 -21.09 30.14
CA ARG A 199 -2.00 -21.36 30.97
C ARG A 199 -1.30 -22.60 30.44
N LEU A 200 -0.13 -22.42 29.84
CA LEU A 200 0.67 -23.50 29.26
C LEU A 200 1.95 -23.67 30.06
N ILE A 201 2.33 -24.91 30.32
CA ILE A 201 3.62 -25.27 30.94
C ILE A 201 4.47 -25.94 29.86
N CYS A 202 5.74 -25.56 29.77
CA CYS A 202 6.70 -26.26 28.91
C CYS A 202 6.97 -27.66 29.49
N GLY A 203 6.74 -28.72 28.72
CA GLY A 203 6.93 -30.09 29.20
C GLY A 203 8.39 -30.47 29.47
N GLU A 204 9.37 -29.74 28.91
CA GLU A 204 10.80 -29.99 29.12
C GLU A 204 11.37 -29.15 30.27
N CYS A 205 10.99 -27.87 30.35
CA CYS A 205 11.50 -26.96 31.37
C CYS A 205 10.62 -26.89 32.63
N GLU A 206 9.41 -27.45 32.58
CA GLU A 206 8.39 -27.40 33.64
C GLU A 206 8.02 -25.98 34.11
N ILE A 207 8.30 -24.96 33.30
CA ILE A 207 7.97 -23.55 33.58
C ILE A 207 6.77 -23.06 32.78
N LEU A 208 6.10 -22.03 33.29
CA LEU A 208 5.00 -21.36 32.60
C LEU A 208 5.50 -20.68 31.32
N MET A 209 4.77 -20.87 30.23
CA MET A 209 5.04 -20.18 28.97
C MET A 209 4.37 -18.80 28.97
N GLU A 210 5.06 -17.80 28.44
CA GLU A 210 4.64 -16.40 28.44
C GLU A 210 3.97 -16.03 27.11
N ALA A 211 2.85 -15.32 27.18
CA ALA A 211 2.23 -14.68 26.01
C ALA A 211 2.80 -13.27 25.83
N PRO A 212 2.86 -12.73 24.59
CA PRO A 212 3.10 -11.31 24.38
C PRO A 212 1.97 -10.51 25.06
N GLU A 213 2.33 -9.41 25.71
CA GLU A 213 1.35 -8.49 26.30
C GLU A 213 0.43 -7.95 25.19
N PRO A 214 -0.88 -7.80 25.45
CA PRO A 214 -1.77 -7.20 24.48
C PRO A 214 -1.35 -5.75 24.25
N GLU A 215 -1.05 -5.40 23.00
CA GLU A 215 -0.95 -3.99 22.58
C GLU A 215 -2.29 -3.33 22.93
N GLY A 216 -2.24 -2.35 23.84
CA GLY A 216 -3.42 -1.64 24.32
C GLY A 216 -4.24 -1.10 23.14
N GLU A 217 -5.55 -1.24 23.25
CA GLU A 217 -6.51 -0.56 22.39
C GLU A 217 -6.20 0.94 22.47
N GLY A 218 -5.57 1.47 21.41
CA GLY A 218 -5.46 2.91 21.22
C GLY A 218 -6.88 3.44 21.16
N GLU A 219 -7.27 4.20 22.18
CA GLU A 219 -8.51 4.94 22.22
C GLU A 219 -8.60 5.78 20.95
N ASP A 220 -9.54 5.45 20.07
CA ASP A 220 -10.02 6.34 19.03
C ASP A 220 -10.58 7.58 19.73
N GLN A 221 -9.73 8.61 19.91
CA GLN A 221 -10.18 9.92 20.35
C GLN A 221 -10.81 10.61 19.14
N GLU A 222 -12.13 10.51 19.14
CA GLU A 222 -13.10 11.35 18.43
C GLU A 222 -12.84 12.82 18.82
N GLU A 223 -12.04 13.56 18.04
CA GLU A 223 -12.00 15.01 18.17
C GLU A 223 -13.22 15.61 17.47
N ALA A 224 -14.18 15.96 18.33
CA ALA A 224 -15.34 16.77 18.02
C ALA A 224 -14.94 18.18 17.56
N GLU A 225 -15.76 18.71 16.65
CA GLU A 225 -15.84 20.12 16.26
C GLU A 225 -15.71 21.09 17.44
N VAL A 226 -14.94 22.16 17.26
CA VAL A 226 -15.24 23.44 17.90
C VAL A 226 -14.88 24.59 16.96
N ALA A 227 -15.93 25.30 16.53
CA ALA A 227 -16.06 26.70 16.11
C ALA A 227 -14.98 27.37 15.22
#